data_AF-A0A5C6M4F1-F1
#
_entry.id   AF-A0A5C6M4F1-F1
#
_cell.length_a   1.000
_cell.length_b   1.000
_cell.length_c   1.000
_cell.angle_alpha   90.00
_cell.angle_beta   90.00
_cell.angle_gamma   90.00
#
_symmetry.space_group_name_H-M   'P 1'
#
loop_
_entity.id
_entity.type
_entity.pdbx_description
1 polymer ?
#
loop_
_entity_poly.entity_id
_entity_poly.type
_entity_poly.pdbx_seq_one_letter_code
_entity_poly.pdbx_strand_id
1 'polypeptide(L)'
;MGPRYDTPTLLGIYRSAPYLHHGRAATLHDVLTTANPKDQHGKTSQLTPAEINDLVEFLKALPFELPEPQAVAAGSPKAGSAP
;
A
#
# COMPACT_ATOMS: atom_id res chain seq x y z
N MET A 1 -16.23 6.28 19.61
CA MET A 1 -15.96 5.26 18.57
C MET A 1 -15.88 5.99 17.24
N GLY A 2 -14.67 6.15 16.68
CA GLY A 2 -14.52 6.73 15.34
C GLY A 2 -14.97 5.76 14.25
N PRO A 3 -15.11 6.20 13.00
CA PRO A 3 -15.43 5.32 11.88
C PRO A 3 -14.40 4.19 11.79
N ARG A 4 -14.86 2.96 11.56
CA ARG A 4 -13.98 1.84 11.19
C ARG A 4 -13.52 2.10 9.76
N TYR A 5 -12.21 2.03 9.55
CA TYR A 5 -11.63 2.10 8.23
C TYR A 5 -11.37 0.69 7.71
N ASP A 6 -11.75 0.45 6.46
CA ASP A 6 -11.38 -0.77 5.76
C ASP A 6 -9.89 -0.71 5.40
N THR A 7 -9.21 -1.85 5.51
CA THR A 7 -7.83 -1.98 5.05
C THR A 7 -7.84 -1.93 3.52
N PRO A 8 -7.31 -0.88 2.87
CA PRO A 8 -7.30 -0.79 1.42
C PRO A 8 -6.33 -1.83 0.83
N THR A 9 -6.53 -2.17 -0.44
CA THR A 9 -5.52 -2.91 -1.20
C THR A 9 -4.20 -2.12 -1.28
N LEU A 10 -3.08 -2.85 -1.30
CA LEU A 10 -1.75 -2.27 -1.52
C LEU A 10 -1.31 -2.35 -3.00
N LEU A 11 -2.11 -2.97 -3.86
CA LEU A 11 -1.84 -2.97 -5.31
C LEU A 11 -1.87 -1.55 -5.86
N GLY A 12 -0.82 -1.17 -6.59
CA GLY A 12 -0.68 0.16 -7.18
C GLY A 12 -0.53 1.31 -6.17
N ILE A 13 -0.22 1.01 -4.91
CA ILE A 13 -0.19 2.01 -3.82
C ILE A 13 0.77 3.17 -4.08
N TYR A 14 1.80 2.99 -4.90
CA TYR A 14 2.73 4.07 -5.29
C TYR A 14 2.06 5.27 -5.99
N ARG A 15 0.81 5.15 -6.44
CA ARG A 15 0.09 6.19 -7.20
C ARG A 15 -0.90 7.02 -6.39
N SER A 16 -1.08 6.72 -5.09
CA SER A 16 -2.18 7.26 -4.29
C SER A 16 -1.75 8.27 -3.21
N ALA A 17 -0.53 8.80 -3.29
CA ALA A 17 -0.11 9.86 -2.37
C ALA A 17 -1.04 11.09 -2.46
N PRO A 18 -1.34 11.78 -1.34
CA PRO A 18 -0.89 11.48 0.02
C PRO A 18 -1.67 10.32 0.65
N TYR A 19 -1.00 9.58 1.54
CA TYR A 19 -1.47 8.35 2.15
C TYR A 19 -2.29 8.57 3.43
N LEU A 20 -2.98 7.50 3.83
CA LEU A 20 -3.94 7.43 4.95
C LEU A 20 -5.22 8.23 4.67
N HIS A 21 -6.29 7.91 5.41
CA HIS A 21 -7.64 8.49 5.21
C HIS A 21 -7.72 10.01 5.36
N HIS A 22 -6.69 10.64 5.95
CA HIS A 22 -6.59 12.08 6.16
C HIS A 22 -5.42 12.71 5.40
N GLY A 23 -4.76 11.97 4.50
CA GLY A 23 -3.63 12.49 3.71
C GLY A 23 -2.42 12.91 4.56
N ARG A 24 -2.27 12.32 5.76
CA ARG A 24 -1.30 12.79 6.76
C ARG A 24 0.15 12.35 6.48
N ALA A 25 0.34 11.41 5.54
CA ALA A 25 1.64 10.90 5.16
C ALA A 25 1.89 11.22 3.68
N ALA A 26 2.93 12.00 3.38
CA ALA A 26 3.23 12.40 2.00
C ALA A 26 3.88 11.26 1.21
N THR A 27 4.59 10.36 1.90
CA THR A 27 5.31 9.25 1.29
C THR A 27 4.99 7.92 1.99
N LEU A 28 5.27 6.79 1.33
CA LEU A 28 5.19 5.46 1.96
C LEU A 28 6.16 5.33 3.13
N HIS A 29 7.32 5.99 3.05
CA HIS A 29 8.26 6.05 4.17
C HIS A 29 7.63 6.72 5.39
N ASP A 30 6.90 7.82 5.21
CA ASP A 30 6.17 8.48 6.30
C ASP A 30 5.09 7.58 6.88
N VAL A 31 4.37 6.82 6.03
CA VAL A 31 3.39 5.81 6.49
C VAL A 31 4.03 4.80 7.44
N LEU A 32 5.23 4.31 7.12
CA LEU A 32 5.91 3.26 7.90
C LEU A 32 6.69 3.80 9.11
N THR A 33 6.89 5.12 9.20
CA THR A 33 7.69 5.76 10.26
C THR A 33 6.88 6.80 11.04
N THR A 34 6.91 8.06 10.61
CA THR A 34 6.36 9.21 11.34
C THR A 34 4.84 9.13 11.55
N ALA A 35 4.11 8.52 10.60
CA ALA A 35 2.67 8.35 10.68
C ALA A 35 2.23 7.02 11.33
N ASN A 36 3.16 6.20 11.84
CA ASN A 36 2.87 4.92 12.50
C ASN A 36 3.40 4.80 13.97
N PRO A 37 3.15 5.79 14.85
CA PRO A 37 3.72 5.81 16.21
C PRO A 37 3.24 4.69 17.14
N LYS A 38 2.23 3.91 16.72
CA LYS A 38 1.61 2.83 17.51
C LYS A 38 1.59 1.49 16.75
N ASP A 39 2.34 1.37 15.67
CA ASP A 39 2.39 0.16 14.83
C ASP A 39 1.01 -0.31 14.33
N GLN A 40 0.08 0.62 14.10
CA GLN A 40 -1.28 0.32 13.59
C GLN A 40 -1.33 0.15 12.08
N HIS A 41 -0.31 0.64 11.36
CA HIS A 41 -0.16 0.49 9.91
C HIS A 41 0.87 -0.59 9.55
N GLY A 42 1.07 -1.56 10.46
CA GLY A 42 2.12 -2.58 10.42
C GLY A 42 3.07 -2.43 11.61
N LYS A 43 3.68 -3.52 12.07
CA LYS A 43 4.73 -3.48 13.09
C LYS A 43 6.06 -3.15 12.42
N THR A 44 6.45 -1.89 12.47
CA THR A 44 7.64 -1.36 11.79
C THR A 44 8.63 -0.72 12.75
N SER A 45 8.24 -0.47 14.01
CA SER A 45 9.11 0.15 15.03
C SER A 45 10.40 -0.62 15.32
N GLN A 46 10.43 -1.93 15.04
CA GLN A 46 11.60 -2.79 15.19
C GLN A 46 12.53 -2.81 13.97
N LEU A 47 12.08 -2.29 12.83
CA LEU A 47 12.83 -2.35 11.56
C LEU A 47 13.93 -1.31 11.54
N THR A 48 15.06 -1.70 10.98
CA THR A 48 16.17 -0.80 10.67
C THR A 48 15.79 0.15 9.52
N PRO A 49 16.48 1.30 9.38
CA PRO A 49 16.24 2.19 8.24
C PRO A 49 16.40 1.53 6.87
N ALA A 50 17.31 0.55 6.75
CA ALA A 50 17.49 -0.20 5.51
C ALA A 50 16.28 -1.10 5.20
N GLU A 51 15.79 -1.84 6.19
CA GLU A 51 14.58 -2.69 6.03
C GLU A 51 13.33 -1.86 5.74
N ILE A 52 13.22 -0.65 6.29
CA ILE A 52 12.15 0.29 5.93
C ILE A 52 12.24 0.68 4.46
N ASN A 53 13.44 1.01 3.96
CA ASN A 53 13.62 1.36 2.55
C ASN A 53 13.31 0.17 1.63
N ASP A 54 13.75 -1.03 1.98
CA ASP A 54 13.46 -2.24 1.23
C ASP A 54 11.95 -2.52 1.18
N LEU A 55 11.25 -2.31 2.30
CA LEU A 55 9.79 -2.44 2.36
C LEU A 55 9.10 -1.38 1.50
N VAL A 56 9.58 -0.13 1.48
CA VAL A 56 9.07 0.92 0.59
C VAL A 56 9.24 0.52 -0.88
N GLU A 57 10.40 0.01 -1.28
CA GLU A 57 10.64 -0.43 -2.65
C GLU A 57 9.79 -1.64 -3.03
N PHE A 58 9.59 -2.58 -2.11
CA PHE A 58 8.66 -3.68 -2.31
C PHE A 58 7.22 -3.19 -2.56
N LEU A 59 6.73 -2.24 -1.75
CA LEU A 59 5.40 -1.65 -1.93
C LEU A 59 5.26 -0.90 -3.27
N LYS A 60 6.32 -0.25 -3.73
CA LYS A 60 6.35 0.40 -5.05
C LYS A 60 6.35 -0.58 -6.21
N ALA A 61 6.88 -1.78 -6.01
CA ALA A 61 6.91 -2.82 -7.03
C ALA A 61 5.56 -3.55 -7.21
N LEU A 62 4.59 -3.34 -6.32
CA LEU A 62 3.28 -3.99 -6.42
C LEU A 62 2.54 -3.54 -7.69
N PRO A 63 1.99 -4.47 -8.49
CA PRO A 63 1.30 -4.12 -9.72
C PRO A 63 0.02 -3.33 -9.43
N PHE A 64 -0.43 -2.54 -10.40
CA PHE A 64 -1.70 -1.80 -10.27
C PHE A 64 -2.91 -2.73 -10.34
N GLU A 65 -2.83 -3.78 -11.15
CA GLU A 65 -3.90 -4.75 -11.36
C GLU A 65 -3.50 -6.12 -10.81
N LEU A 66 -4.51 -6.96 -10.54
CA LEU A 66 -4.27 -8.35 -10.21
C LEU A 66 -3.59 -9.05 -11.40
N PRO A 67 -2.63 -9.95 -11.17
CA PRO A 67 -2.08 -10.79 -12.24
C PRO A 67 -3.20 -11.56 -12.94
N GLU A 68 -3.15 -11.68 -14.27
CA GLU A 68 -4.21 -12.32 -15.09
C GLU A 68 -4.76 -13.63 -14.50
N PRO A 69 -3.97 -14.60 -14.00
CA PRO A 69 -4.52 -15.83 -13.42
C PRO A 69 -5.41 -15.59 -12.19
N GLN A 70 -5.13 -14.56 -11.41
CA GLN A 70 -5.86 -14.18 -10.21
C GLN A 70 -7.06 -13.27 -10.53
N ALA A 71 -6.91 -12.40 -11.53
CA ALA A 71 -7.99 -11.54 -12.03
C ALA A 71 -9.14 -12.37 -12.64
N VAL A 72 -8.80 -13.42 -13.40
CA VAL A 72 -9.78 -14.34 -14.01
C VAL A 72 -10.51 -15.15 -12.94
N ALA A 73 -9.81 -15.60 -11.89
CA ALA A 73 -10.42 -16.30 -10.75
C ALA A 73 -11.33 -15.38 -9.89
N ALA A 74 -11.02 -14.07 -9.84
CA ALA A 74 -11.79 -13.06 -9.10
C ALA A 74 -12.99 -12.49 -9.88
N GLY A 75 -13.28 -12.97 -11.10
CA GLY A 75 -14.46 -12.57 -11.87
C GLY A 75 -14.48 -11.11 -12.35
N SER A 76 -13.32 -10.45 -12.42
CA SER A 76 -13.23 -9.06 -12.88
C SER A 76 -13.22 -9.00 -14.42
N PRO A 77 -13.99 -8.09 -15.07
CA PRO A 77 -13.95 -7.94 -16.52
C PRO A 77 -12.58 -7.37 -16.92
N LYS A 78 -11.94 -7.99 -17.92
CA LYS A 78 -10.64 -7.60 -18.47
C LYS A 78 -10.56 -6.09 -18.73
N ALA A 79 -9.67 -5.41 -18.03
CA ALA A 79 -9.22 -4.08 -18.42
C ALA A 79 -8.27 -4.24 -19.61
N GLY A 80 -8.67 -3.69 -20.75
CA GLY A 80 -7.81 -3.23 -21.85
C GLY A 80 -6.65 -4.13 -22.27
N SER A 81 -6.85 -4.86 -23.37
CA SER A 81 -5.78 -5.23 -24.30
C SER A 81 -4.93 -3.98 -24.60
N ALA A 82 -3.73 -3.90 -24.04
CA ALA A 82 -2.71 -2.97 -24.51
C ALA A 82 -1.89 -3.67 -25.62
N PRO A 83 -1.46 -2.92 -26.66
CA PRO A 83 -0.89 -3.45 -27.91
C PRO A 83 0.47 -4.12 -27.76
#